data_AF-A0A6B3GM64-F1
#
_entry.id   AF-A0A6B3GM64-F1
#
_cell.length_a   1.000
_cell.length_b   1.000
_cell.length_c   1.000
_cell.angle_alpha   90.00
_cell.angle_beta   90.00
_cell.angle_gamma   90.00
#
_symmetry.space_group_name_H-M   'P 1'
#
loop_
_entity.id
_entity.type
_entity.pdbx_description
1 polymer ?
#
loop_
_entity_poly.entity_id
_entity_poly.type
_entity_poly.pdbx_seq_one_letter_code
_entity_poly.pdbx_strand_id
1 'polypeptide(L)'
;MTINLTKGQQVSLTKSGGGELDVVRMGLGWKSAPRKGFLARLTAREIDLDASAVLFAGQAPQDVVFFQHLTSDDGSVQHTGDNRVGGAGQGGDDESIVVDLRRVPAHVDQIVFTVNSFTG
;
A
#
# COMPACT_ATOMS: atom_id res chain seq x y z
N MET A 1 19.67 -3.22 3.81
CA MET A 1 19.29 -3.43 5.22
C MET A 1 17.78 -3.53 5.27
N THR A 2 17.26 -4.52 5.99
CA THR A 2 15.82 -4.66 6.23
C THR A 2 15.53 -4.20 7.66
N ILE A 3 14.47 -3.42 7.84
CA ILE A 3 14.05 -2.91 9.16
C ILE A 3 12.68 -3.51 9.44
N ASN A 4 12.52 -4.15 10.61
CA ASN A 4 11.23 -4.58 11.10
C ASN A 4 10.66 -3.48 12.00
N LEU A 5 9.45 -3.04 11.71
CA LEU A 5 8.76 -2.01 12.49
C LEU A 5 7.76 -2.63 13.47
N THR A 6 7.61 -1.98 14.61
CA THR A 6 6.57 -2.27 15.61
C THR A 6 5.54 -1.14 15.62
N LYS A 7 4.35 -1.41 16.19
CA LYS A 7 3.27 -0.41 16.23
C LYS A 7 3.75 0.87 16.94
N GLY A 8 3.59 2.01 16.27
CA GLY A 8 3.99 3.32 16.78
C GLY A 8 5.47 3.65 16.63
N GLN A 9 6.29 2.71 16.12
CA GLN A 9 7.69 2.96 15.82
C GLN A 9 7.83 3.91 14.63
N GLN A 10 8.73 4.87 14.75
CA GLN A 10 9.12 5.76 13.66
C GLN A 10 10.56 5.43 13.27
N VAL A 11 10.86 5.55 11.98
CA VAL A 11 12.20 5.41 11.46
C VAL A 11 12.50 6.56 10.52
N SER A 12 13.68 7.15 10.65
CA SER A 12 14.14 8.13 9.67
C SER A 12 14.57 7.40 8.41
N LEU A 13 14.08 7.88 7.27
CA LEU A 13 14.49 7.39 5.95
C LEU A 13 15.73 8.12 5.42
N THR A 14 16.21 9.15 6.14
CA THR A 14 17.45 9.86 5.82
C THR A 14 18.65 8.93 6.01
N LYS A 15 19.42 8.70 4.95
CA LYS A 15 20.66 7.92 5.02
C LYS A 15 21.79 8.79 5.56
N SER A 16 22.59 8.24 6.46
CA SER A 16 23.76 8.90 7.07
C SER A 16 24.83 9.36 6.06
N GLY A 17 24.79 8.88 4.81
CA GLY A 17 25.66 9.32 3.71
C GLY A 17 25.14 10.51 2.88
N GLY A 18 24.03 11.15 3.26
CA GLY A 18 23.51 12.34 2.58
C GLY A 18 22.77 12.08 1.25
N GLY A 19 22.34 10.84 0.99
CA GLY A 19 21.52 10.52 -0.17
C GLY A 19 20.05 10.91 0.06
N GLU A 20 19.45 11.53 -0.95
CA GLU A 20 18.00 11.79 -0.99
C GLU A 20 17.22 10.51 -1.30
N LEU A 21 15.97 10.46 -0.83
CA LEU A 21 15.05 9.36 -1.11
C LEU A 21 14.16 9.77 -2.29
N ASP A 22 14.41 9.19 -3.46
CA ASP A 22 13.70 9.56 -4.68
C ASP A 22 12.37 8.83 -4.85
N VAL A 23 12.35 7.55 -4.51
CA VAL A 23 11.21 6.66 -4.79
C VAL A 23 10.93 5.77 -3.59
N VAL A 24 9.65 5.63 -3.26
CA VAL A 24 9.14 4.69 -2.24
C VAL A 24 8.19 3.71 -2.90
N ARG A 25 8.20 2.46 -2.44
CA ARG A 25 7.16 1.48 -2.77
C ARG A 25 6.57 0.90 -1.50
N MET A 26 5.25 0.96 -1.38
CA MET A 26 4.48 0.17 -0.44
C MET A 26 4.04 -1.11 -1.15
N GLY A 27 4.31 -2.26 -0.54
CA GLY A 27 3.87 -3.57 -1.01
C GLY A 27 2.91 -4.19 0.00
N LEU A 28 1.81 -4.76 -0.49
CA LEU A 28 0.82 -5.48 0.27
C LEU A 28 0.79 -6.93 -0.23
N GLY A 29 1.06 -7.89 0.65
CA GLY A 29 0.94 -9.31 0.35
C GLY A 29 0.14 -10.01 1.43
N TRP A 30 -0.76 -10.90 1.05
CA TRP A 30 -1.58 -11.66 1.99
C TRP A 30 -1.82 -13.09 1.54
N LYS A 31 -2.29 -13.90 2.50
CA LYS A 31 -2.71 -15.26 2.26
C LYS A 31 -4.04 -15.49 2.93
N SER A 32 -5.02 -15.91 2.13
CA SER A 32 -6.34 -16.27 2.63
C SER A 32 -6.26 -17.33 3.73
N ALA A 33 -7.05 -17.15 4.79
CA ALA A 33 -7.07 -18.07 5.92
C ALA A 33 -7.55 -19.47 5.49
N PRO A 34 -6.87 -20.56 5.90
CA PRO A 34 -7.27 -21.90 5.53
C PRO A 34 -8.60 -22.28 6.19
N ARG A 35 -9.61 -22.64 5.39
CA ARG A 35 -10.91 -23.14 5.89
C ARG A 35 -10.91 -24.67 5.95
N LYS A 36 -11.30 -25.25 7.11
CA LYS A 36 -11.40 -26.71 7.33
C LYS A 36 -12.88 -27.14 7.38
N GLY A 37 -13.21 -28.29 6.77
CA GLY A 37 -14.54 -28.92 6.84
C GLY A 37 -15.12 -29.30 5.46
N PHE A 38 -16.03 -30.28 5.43
CA PHE A 38 -16.61 -30.84 4.20
C PHE A 38 -17.40 -29.80 3.36
N LEU A 39 -17.98 -28.79 4.01
CA LEU A 39 -18.70 -27.67 3.38
C LEU A 39 -17.82 -26.48 3.01
N ALA A 40 -16.51 -26.50 3.32
CA ALA A 40 -15.63 -25.34 3.14
C ALA A 40 -15.49 -24.90 1.66
N ARG A 41 -15.65 -25.83 0.70
CA ARG A 41 -15.66 -25.50 -0.73
C ARG A 41 -16.93 -24.77 -1.19
N LEU A 42 -18.04 -24.93 -0.47
CA LEU A 42 -19.32 -24.27 -0.78
C LEU A 42 -19.44 -22.88 -0.15
N THR A 43 -18.63 -22.58 0.86
CA THR A 43 -18.62 -21.30 1.59
C THR A 43 -17.30 -20.52 1.45
N ALA A 44 -16.42 -20.98 0.56
CA ALA A 44 -15.17 -20.28 0.27
C ALA A 44 -15.49 -18.91 -0.33
N ARG A 45 -15.21 -17.86 0.44
CA ARG A 45 -15.14 -16.48 -0.03
C ARG A 45 -13.69 -16.07 -0.19
N GLU A 46 -13.39 -15.45 -1.32
CA GLU A 46 -12.13 -14.75 -1.58
C GLU A 46 -11.97 -13.64 -0.55
N ILE A 47 -10.72 -13.40 -0.12
CA ILE A 47 -10.38 -12.30 0.79
C ILE A 47 -9.71 -11.22 -0.04
N ASP A 48 -10.39 -10.10 -0.09
CA ASP A 48 -10.03 -8.94 -0.89
C ASP A 48 -9.51 -7.83 0.03
N LEU A 49 -8.22 -7.53 -0.09
CA LEU A 49 -7.56 -6.46 0.65
C LEU A 49 -7.10 -5.39 -0.32
N ASP A 50 -7.53 -4.15 -0.08
CA ASP A 50 -7.16 -3.00 -0.91
C ASP A 50 -6.02 -2.21 -0.26
N ALA A 51 -4.96 -1.94 -1.01
CA ALA A 51 -4.01 -0.87 -0.70
C ALA A 51 -4.53 0.48 -1.18
N SER A 52 -4.31 1.54 -0.41
CA SER A 52 -4.56 2.91 -0.85
C SER A 52 -3.54 3.88 -0.29
N ALA A 53 -3.37 5.03 -0.96
CA ALA A 53 -2.52 6.12 -0.52
C ALA A 53 -3.30 7.42 -0.54
N VAL A 54 -3.25 8.18 0.56
CA VAL A 54 -3.87 9.50 0.68
C VAL A 54 -2.78 10.55 0.81
N LEU A 55 -2.81 11.54 -0.08
CA LEU A 55 -1.89 12.68 -0.08
C LEU A 55 -2.53 13.84 0.67
N PHE A 56 -1.80 14.44 1.61
CA PHE A 56 -2.30 15.53 2.44
C PHE A 56 -1.44 16.79 2.30
N ALA A 57 -2.11 17.93 2.37
CA ALA A 57 -1.52 19.23 2.65
C ALA A 57 -2.00 19.69 4.03
N GLY A 58 -1.16 19.55 5.05
CA GLY A 58 -1.50 19.79 6.44
C GLY A 58 -2.54 18.79 6.97
N GLN A 59 -3.80 19.19 7.01
CA GLN A 59 -4.92 18.34 7.45
C GLN A 59 -5.93 18.06 6.33
N ALA A 60 -5.75 18.65 5.16
CA ALA A 60 -6.68 18.53 4.05
C ALA A 60 -6.20 17.44 3.07
N PRO A 61 -6.99 16.37 2.83
CA PRO A 61 -6.67 15.41 1.78
C PRO A 61 -6.74 16.11 0.43
N GLN A 62 -5.70 15.98 -0.38
CA GLN A 62 -5.60 16.56 -1.71
C GLN A 62 -5.95 15.54 -2.79
N ASP A 63 -5.52 14.30 -2.61
CA ASP A 63 -5.75 13.21 -3.56
C ASP A 63 -5.75 11.85 -2.85
N VAL A 64 -6.40 10.87 -3.46
CA VAL A 64 -6.47 9.47 -3.01
C VAL A 64 -6.22 8.55 -4.19
N VAL A 65 -5.20 7.70 -4.06
CA VAL A 65 -4.88 6.64 -5.01
C VAL A 65 -5.35 5.30 -4.45
N PHE A 66 -6.19 4.60 -5.23
CA PHE A 66 -6.83 3.33 -4.86
C PHE A 66 -7.30 2.59 -6.13
N PHE A 67 -7.95 1.43 -6.00
CA PHE A 67 -8.29 0.57 -7.15
C PHE A 67 -9.12 1.22 -8.28
N GLN A 68 -9.88 2.29 -8.01
CA GLN A 68 -10.62 3.04 -9.05
C GLN A 68 -9.90 4.31 -9.52
N HIS A 69 -8.84 4.72 -8.82
CA HIS A 69 -8.01 5.87 -9.14
C HIS A 69 -6.54 5.48 -9.04
N LEU A 70 -6.04 4.79 -10.07
CA LEU A 70 -4.75 4.09 -10.03
C LEU A 70 -3.52 5.02 -10.11
N THR A 71 -3.70 6.30 -10.39
CA THR A 71 -2.61 7.25 -10.53
C THR A 71 -3.10 8.58 -10.00
N SER A 72 -2.31 9.25 -9.17
CA SER A 72 -2.66 10.57 -8.64
C SER A 72 -2.75 11.61 -9.76
N ASP A 73 -3.46 12.71 -9.51
CA ASP A 73 -3.67 13.80 -10.46
C ASP A 73 -2.35 14.44 -10.94
N ASP A 74 -1.34 14.46 -10.07
CA ASP A 74 0.03 14.94 -10.36
C ASP A 74 0.94 13.85 -11.00
N GLY A 75 0.46 12.61 -11.06
CA GLY A 75 1.18 11.42 -11.51
C GLY A 75 2.40 11.03 -10.67
N SER A 76 2.51 11.53 -9.44
CA SER A 76 3.60 11.20 -8.50
C SER A 76 3.39 9.86 -7.80
N VAL A 77 2.15 9.38 -7.68
CA VAL A 77 1.77 8.12 -7.03
C VAL A 77 1.06 7.22 -8.03
N GLN A 78 1.44 5.94 -8.05
CA GLN A 78 0.87 4.94 -8.95
C GLN A 78 0.57 3.63 -8.22
N HIS A 79 -0.68 3.20 -8.30
CA HIS A 79 -1.16 1.88 -7.91
C HIS A 79 -0.92 0.89 -9.05
N THR A 80 -0.47 -0.32 -8.74
CA THR A 80 -0.15 -1.34 -9.75
C THR A 80 -1.37 -2.14 -10.23
N GLY A 81 -2.47 -2.10 -9.49
CA GLY A 81 -3.74 -2.74 -9.84
C GLY A 81 -4.34 -3.48 -8.65
N ASP A 82 -5.64 -3.76 -8.71
CA ASP A 82 -6.41 -4.48 -7.69
C ASP A 82 -6.22 -6.00 -7.82
N ASN A 83 -5.91 -6.65 -6.70
CA ASN A 83 -5.84 -8.10 -6.57
C ASN A 83 -6.84 -8.61 -5.54
N ARG A 84 -7.99 -9.09 -6.01
CA ARG A 84 -9.12 -9.48 -5.13
C ARG A 84 -8.98 -10.78 -4.35
N VAL A 85 -7.96 -11.57 -4.68
CA VAL A 85 -7.85 -12.95 -4.18
C VAL A 85 -6.61 -13.15 -3.30
N GLY A 86 -5.59 -12.33 -3.53
CA GLY A 86 -4.24 -12.52 -3.01
C GLY A 86 -3.64 -13.85 -3.43
N GLY A 87 -2.46 -14.17 -2.87
CA GLY A 87 -1.84 -15.48 -3.08
C GLY A 87 -0.33 -15.45 -3.31
N ALA A 88 0.26 -14.27 -3.47
CA ALA A 88 1.71 -14.11 -3.47
C ALA A 88 2.31 -14.54 -2.13
N GLY A 89 1.58 -14.37 -1.03
CA GLY A 89 1.99 -14.84 0.29
C GLY A 89 3.35 -14.27 0.70
N GLN A 90 4.33 -15.13 1.03
CA GLN A 90 5.69 -14.68 1.40
C GLN A 90 6.63 -14.47 0.21
N GLY A 91 6.17 -14.69 -1.04
CA GLY A 91 7.01 -14.67 -2.23
C GLY A 91 6.99 -13.37 -3.04
N GLY A 92 6.06 -12.46 -2.75
CA GLY A 92 5.88 -11.20 -3.47
C GLY A 92 4.74 -10.36 -2.90
N ASP A 93 4.60 -9.16 -3.45
CA ASP A 93 3.51 -8.25 -3.14
C ASP A 93 2.34 -8.55 -4.09
N ASP A 94 1.14 -8.77 -3.55
CA ASP A 94 -0.11 -8.96 -4.29
C ASP A 94 -0.59 -7.64 -4.91
N GLU A 95 -0.40 -6.53 -4.18
CA GLU A 95 -0.60 -5.16 -4.63
C GLU A 95 0.57 -4.27 -4.25
N SER A 96 0.80 -3.21 -5.02
CA SER A 96 1.80 -2.21 -4.65
C SER A 96 1.45 -0.81 -5.11
N ILE A 97 1.91 0.16 -4.32
CA ILE A 97 1.83 1.60 -4.61
C ILE A 97 3.26 2.15 -4.67
N VAL A 98 3.60 2.77 -5.79
CA VAL A 98 4.89 3.42 -6.02
C VAL A 98 4.71 4.93 -5.95
N VAL A 99 5.62 5.61 -5.26
CA VAL A 99 5.65 7.07 -5.10
C VAL A 99 6.99 7.59 -5.60
N ASP A 100 6.98 8.47 -6.60
CA ASP A 100 8.13 9.28 -7.01
C ASP A 100 8.11 10.61 -6.25
N LEU A 101 8.89 10.68 -5.16
CA LEU A 101 8.94 11.81 -4.25
C LEU A 101 9.47 13.08 -4.92
N ARG A 102 10.23 12.96 -6.01
CA ARG A 102 10.74 14.11 -6.78
C ARG A 102 9.63 14.83 -7.55
N ARG A 103 8.50 14.14 -7.77
CA ARG A 103 7.34 14.66 -8.49
C ARG A 103 6.21 15.08 -7.57
N VAL A 104 6.27 14.72 -6.28
CA VAL A 104 5.28 15.13 -5.29
C VAL A 104 5.32 16.66 -5.14
N PRO A 105 4.19 17.37 -5.30
CA PRO A 105 4.11 18.80 -5.14
C PRO A 105 4.56 19.25 -3.76
N ALA A 106 5.26 20.38 -3.69
CA ALA A 106 5.82 20.90 -2.44
C ALA A 106 4.79 21.23 -1.34
N HIS A 107 3.51 21.33 -1.67
CA HIS A 107 2.43 21.57 -0.70
C HIS A 107 1.94 20.27 -0.04
N VAL A 108 2.28 19.09 -0.58
CA VAL A 108 1.97 17.80 0.04
C VAL A 108 3.07 17.49 1.06
N ASP A 109 2.69 17.41 2.33
CA ASP A 109 3.62 17.17 3.45
C ASP A 109 3.50 15.75 4.03
N GLN A 110 2.44 15.03 3.69
CA GLN A 110 2.17 13.70 4.22
C GLN A 110 1.55 12.79 3.15
N ILE A 111 2.02 11.54 3.12
CA ILE A 111 1.42 10.45 2.34
C ILE A 111 1.10 9.33 3.32
N VAL A 112 -0.18 8.99 3.44
CA VAL A 112 -0.67 7.97 4.35
C VAL A 112 -1.09 6.75 3.55
N PHE A 113 -0.43 5.61 3.81
CA PHE A 113 -0.83 4.32 3.25
C PHE A 113 -1.86 3.64 4.15
N THR A 114 -2.93 3.13 3.56
CA THR A 114 -3.98 2.38 4.25
C THR A 114 -4.17 1.02 3.61
N VAL A 115 -4.62 0.06 4.42
CA VAL A 115 -5.03 -1.27 3.95
C VAL A 115 -6.42 -1.56 4.50
N ASN A 116 -7.35 -1.87 3.60
CA ASN A 116 -8.75 -2.11 3.95
C ASN A 116 -9.16 -3.53 3.56
N SER A 117 -10.07 -4.15 4.32
CA SER A 117 -10.73 -5.41 3.90
C SER A 117 -12.02 -5.05 3.18
N PHE A 118 -12.06 -5.26 1.86
CA PHE A 118 -13.24 -4.96 1.03
C PHE A 118 -14.24 -6.10 1.07
N THR A 119 -13.74 -7.32 0.92
CA THR A 119 -14.53 -8.55 1.00
C THR A 119 -13.82 -9.55 1.91
N GLY A 120 -14.26 -9.64 3.17
CA GLY A 120 -13.64 -10.54 4.16
C GLY A 120 -13.85 -10.10 5.60
#